data_AF-A0A534U0T1-F1
#
_entry.id   AF-A0A534U0T1-F1
#
_cell.length_a   1.000
_cell.length_b   1.000
_cell.length_c   1.000
_cell.angle_alpha   90.00
_cell.angle_beta   90.00
_cell.angle_gamma   90.00
#
_symmetry.space_group_name_H-M   'P 1'
#
loop_
_entity.id
_entity.type
_entity.pdbx_description
1 polymer ?
#
loop_
_entity_poly.entity_id
_entity_poly.type
_entity_poly.pdbx_seq_one_letter_code
_entity_poly.pdbx_strand_id
1 'polypeptide(L)'
;MTATTRHTESPANASTPLHGDRPLGHERWWGAAAGIVLALVDTAMLSGFGITFAMNGRDVTLLVAAFFASSLALFGYLVGALMEARRRDRQAAAVIRAQVETISAARARLVQSEKLAALGQLATAIAHEVRNPLAVIRSAAQGLSESAAPGDAEAQRACTFITAEIDRLSNVISSLLAFARPPQLAPRAVPVAALFDRALL
;
A
#
# COMPACT_ATOMS: atom_id res chain seq x y z
N MET A 1 -15.84 12.46 -46.29
CA MET A 1 -14.60 11.66 -46.45
C MET A 1 -13.51 12.43 -45.74
N THR A 2 -12.90 12.02 -44.64
CA THR A 2 -12.76 10.69 -44.04
C THR A 2 -12.49 10.91 -42.54
N ALA A 3 -13.16 10.17 -41.68
CA ALA A 3 -12.97 10.19 -40.24
C ALA A 3 -11.60 9.62 -39.87
N THR A 4 -10.94 10.19 -38.87
CA THR A 4 -9.82 9.54 -38.16
C THR A 4 -9.91 9.91 -36.69
N THR A 5 -10.66 9.09 -35.97
CA THR A 5 -10.72 9.02 -34.51
C THR A 5 -9.36 8.57 -33.98
N ARG A 6 -8.65 9.44 -33.28
CA ARG A 6 -7.43 9.08 -32.55
C ARG A 6 -7.83 8.66 -31.13
N HIS A 7 -7.92 7.35 -30.92
CA HIS A 7 -8.15 6.74 -29.61
C HIS A 7 -7.00 7.10 -28.65
N THR A 8 -7.36 7.60 -27.48
CA THR A 8 -6.51 7.73 -26.31
C THR A 8 -6.31 6.35 -25.69
N GLU A 9 -5.13 5.75 -25.87
CA GLU A 9 -4.74 4.55 -25.14
C GLU A 9 -4.50 4.89 -23.66
N SER A 10 -5.25 4.18 -22.81
CA SER A 10 -5.16 4.15 -21.36
C SER A 10 -3.93 3.32 -20.94
N PRO A 11 -3.08 3.75 -19.99
CA PRO A 11 -2.03 2.92 -19.44
C PRO A 11 -2.63 1.99 -18.36
N ALA A 12 -3.50 1.08 -18.80
CA ALA A 12 -4.14 0.07 -17.94
C ALA A 12 -4.03 -1.31 -18.58
N ASN A 13 -2.82 -1.71 -18.98
CA ASN A 13 -2.51 -3.12 -19.22
C ASN A 13 -1.01 -3.38 -19.08
N ALA A 14 -0.50 -3.27 -17.86
CA ALA A 14 0.71 -3.99 -17.49
C ALA A 14 0.26 -5.38 -17.01
N SER A 15 -0.15 -6.23 -17.96
CA SER A 15 -0.14 -7.68 -17.76
C SER A 15 1.30 -8.08 -17.47
N THR A 16 1.66 -8.11 -16.19
CA THR A 16 2.88 -8.71 -15.70
C THR A 16 2.98 -10.09 -16.36
N PRO A 17 4.06 -10.40 -17.10
CA PRO A 17 4.19 -11.72 -17.69
C PRO A 17 4.20 -12.71 -16.52
N LEU A 18 3.20 -13.59 -16.49
CA LEU A 18 3.17 -14.75 -15.60
C LEU A 18 4.51 -15.46 -15.81
N HIS A 19 5.34 -15.33 -14.78
CA HIS A 19 6.71 -15.81 -14.78
C HIS A 19 6.70 -17.25 -15.24
N GLY A 20 7.43 -17.48 -16.33
CA GLY A 20 7.42 -18.72 -17.07
C GLY A 20 7.64 -19.94 -16.19
N ASP A 21 7.10 -21.03 -16.70
CA ASP A 21 7.41 -22.40 -16.34
C ASP A 21 8.93 -22.58 -16.24
N ARG A 22 9.51 -22.26 -15.07
CA ARG A 22 10.80 -22.82 -14.71
C ARG A 22 10.55 -24.31 -14.54
N PRO A 23 11.33 -25.19 -15.17
CA PRO A 23 11.11 -26.62 -15.08
C PRO A 23 11.13 -27.05 -13.59
N LEU A 24 9.94 -27.23 -13.03
CA LEU A 24 9.70 -27.72 -11.69
C LEU A 24 10.25 -29.15 -11.63
N GLY A 25 11.38 -29.33 -10.98
CA GLY A 25 11.90 -30.67 -10.73
C GLY A 25 13.38 -30.75 -10.41
N HIS A 26 14.23 -29.85 -10.92
CA HIS A 26 15.68 -30.02 -10.85
C HIS A 26 16.30 -29.82 -9.46
N GLU A 27 15.69 -29.03 -8.57
CA GLU A 27 16.24 -28.77 -7.22
C GLU A 27 16.32 -30.03 -6.33
N ARG A 28 15.38 -30.97 -6.49
CA ARG A 28 15.38 -32.24 -5.74
C ARG A 28 16.51 -33.18 -6.19
N TRP A 29 16.83 -33.14 -7.48
CA TRP A 29 17.91 -33.93 -8.06
C TRP A 29 19.29 -33.43 -7.65
N TRP A 30 19.44 -32.14 -7.31
CA TRP A 30 20.68 -31.63 -6.71
C TRP A 30 20.97 -32.26 -5.35
N GLY A 31 19.94 -32.48 -4.54
CA GLY A 31 20.08 -33.21 -3.27
C GLY A 31 20.50 -34.67 -3.51
N ALA A 32 19.87 -35.36 -4.47
CA ALA A 32 20.24 -36.72 -4.84
C ALA A 32 21.68 -36.80 -5.40
N ALA A 33 22.05 -35.88 -6.28
CA ALA A 33 23.38 -35.79 -6.88
C ALA A 33 24.46 -35.52 -5.81
N ALA A 34 24.20 -34.61 -4.86
CA ALA A 34 25.10 -34.37 -3.74
C ALA A 34 25.28 -35.63 -2.87
N GLY A 35 24.20 -36.38 -2.62
CA GLY A 35 24.25 -37.66 -1.91
C GLY A 35 25.09 -38.71 -2.63
N ILE A 36 24.92 -38.85 -3.95
CA ILE A 36 25.71 -39.77 -4.79
C ILE A 36 27.18 -39.38 -4.79
N VAL A 37 27.49 -38.09 -4.99
CA VAL A 37 28.88 -37.59 -4.99
C VAL A 37 29.54 -37.85 -3.64
N LEU A 38 28.84 -37.58 -2.53
CA LEU A 38 29.36 -37.85 -1.19
C LEU A 38 29.67 -39.34 -0.99
N ALA A 39 28.78 -40.23 -1.44
CA ALA A 39 28.99 -41.67 -1.33
C ALA A 39 30.16 -42.19 -2.20
N LEU A 40 30.33 -41.65 -3.41
CA LEU A 40 31.45 -41.99 -4.28
C LEU A 40 32.78 -41.52 -3.68
N VAL A 41 32.82 -40.31 -3.12
CA VAL A 41 34.00 -39.75 -2.44
C VAL A 41 34.36 -40.58 -1.21
N ASP A 42 33.38 -40.93 -0.38
CA ASP A 42 33.58 -41.74 0.83
C ASP A 42 34.10 -43.15 0.48
N THR A 43 33.51 -43.79 -0.52
CA THR A 43 33.95 -45.11 -1.02
C THR A 43 35.39 -45.05 -1.56
N ALA A 44 35.70 -44.04 -2.38
CA ALA A 44 37.04 -43.87 -2.95
C ALA A 44 38.09 -43.62 -1.84
N MET A 45 37.74 -42.80 -0.85
CA MET A 45 38.59 -42.49 0.29
C MET A 45 38.89 -43.76 1.10
N LEU A 46 37.87 -44.54 1.49
CA LEU A 46 38.05 -45.79 2.24
C LEU A 46 38.92 -46.80 1.49
N SER A 47 38.70 -46.95 0.18
CA SER A 47 39.52 -47.84 -0.66
C SER A 47 40.98 -47.37 -0.77
N GLY A 48 41.23 -46.05 -0.85
CA GLY A 48 42.57 -45.47 -0.89
C GLY A 48 43.36 -45.65 0.41
N PHE A 49 42.66 -45.78 1.55
CA PHE A 49 43.26 -46.14 2.85
C PHE A 49 43.44 -47.65 3.06
N GLY A 50 43.12 -48.49 2.06
CA GLY A 50 43.24 -49.94 2.13
C GLY A 50 42.14 -50.61 2.96
N ILE A 51 41.04 -49.91 3.23
CA ILE A 51 39.89 -50.47 3.94
C ILE A 51 38.97 -51.16 2.92
N THR A 52 39.11 -52.48 2.80
CA THR A 52 38.27 -53.31 1.94
C THR A 52 37.34 -54.18 2.79
N PHE A 53 36.09 -54.34 2.34
CA PHE A 53 35.13 -55.21 3.01
C PHE A 53 35.12 -56.57 2.32
N ALA A 54 35.48 -57.62 3.06
CA ALA A 54 35.40 -59.00 2.59
C ALA A 54 34.40 -59.80 3.43
N MET A 55 33.56 -60.60 2.77
CA MET A 55 32.61 -61.49 3.43
C MET A 55 32.72 -62.88 2.83
N ASN A 56 32.95 -63.88 3.68
CA ASN A 56 33.14 -65.28 3.28
C ASN A 56 34.22 -65.46 2.18
N GLY A 57 35.33 -64.72 2.29
CA GLY A 57 36.45 -64.76 1.33
C GLY A 57 36.23 -64.02 0.00
N ARG A 58 35.09 -63.35 -0.20
CA ARG A 58 34.80 -62.53 -1.39
C ARG A 58 34.83 -61.05 -1.06
N ASP A 59 35.40 -60.23 -1.95
CA ASP A 59 35.35 -58.77 -1.87
C ASP A 59 33.92 -58.28 -2.14
N VAL A 60 33.36 -57.53 -1.19
CA VAL A 60 31.99 -56.97 -1.24
C VAL A 60 32.00 -55.45 -1.16
N THR A 61 33.17 -54.81 -1.28
CA THR A 61 33.35 -53.35 -1.15
C THR A 61 32.42 -52.57 -2.08
N LEU A 62 32.25 -53.01 -3.33
CA LEU A 62 31.35 -52.38 -4.30
C LEU A 62 29.87 -52.49 -3.93
N LEU A 63 29.47 -53.59 -3.30
CA LEU A 63 28.08 -53.80 -2.88
C LEU A 63 27.74 -52.88 -1.70
N VAL A 64 28.66 -52.78 -0.74
CA VAL A 64 28.56 -51.84 0.39
C VAL A 64 28.50 -50.40 -0.12
N ALA A 65 29.40 -50.03 -1.04
CA ALA A 65 29.41 -48.71 -1.66
C ALA A 65 28.11 -48.37 -2.38
N ALA A 66 27.58 -49.30 -3.19
CA ALA A 66 26.33 -49.12 -3.91
C ALA A 66 25.14 -48.94 -2.95
N PHE A 67 25.11 -49.68 -1.84
CA PHE A 67 24.10 -49.53 -0.81
C PHE A 67 24.15 -48.13 -0.18
N PHE A 68 25.32 -47.68 0.28
CA PHE A 68 25.47 -46.34 0.84
C PHE A 68 25.13 -45.23 -0.16
N ALA A 69 25.56 -45.37 -1.42
CA ALA A 69 25.23 -44.44 -2.49
C ALA A 69 23.72 -44.33 -2.73
N SER A 70 23.02 -45.46 -2.78
CA SER A 70 21.56 -45.48 -2.94
C SER A 70 20.83 -44.84 -1.75
N SER A 71 21.30 -45.10 -0.52
CA SER A 71 20.72 -44.53 0.70
C SER A 71 20.92 -43.01 0.78
N LEU A 72 22.14 -42.53 0.52
CA LEU A 72 22.48 -41.11 0.50
C LEU A 72 21.76 -40.36 -0.63
N ALA A 73 21.63 -40.97 -1.81
CA ALA A 73 20.86 -40.40 -2.92
C ALA A 73 19.38 -40.22 -2.55
N LEU A 74 18.77 -41.25 -1.96
CA LEU A 74 17.38 -41.20 -1.51
C LEU A 74 17.20 -40.15 -0.41
N PHE A 75 18.10 -40.11 0.57
CA PHE A 75 18.06 -39.12 1.64
C PHE A 75 18.18 -37.68 1.09
N GLY A 76 19.16 -37.44 0.22
CA GLY A 76 19.34 -36.14 -0.43
C GLY A 76 18.13 -35.72 -1.27
N TYR A 77 17.52 -36.66 -2.00
CA TYR A 77 16.28 -36.42 -2.75
C TYR A 77 15.11 -36.02 -1.84
N LEU A 78 14.92 -36.72 -0.72
CA LEU A 78 13.86 -36.43 0.26
C LEU A 78 14.07 -35.08 0.95
N VAL A 79 15.29 -34.76 1.34
CA VAL A 79 15.64 -33.45 1.92
C VAL A 79 15.41 -32.33 0.89
N GLY A 80 15.83 -32.52 -0.36
CA GLY A 80 15.56 -31.58 -1.44
C GLY A 80 14.06 -31.36 -1.65
N ALA A 81 13.26 -32.44 -1.64
CA ALA A 81 11.81 -32.37 -1.76
C ALA A 81 11.17 -31.57 -0.61
N LEU A 82 11.61 -31.80 0.62
CA LEU A 82 11.09 -31.11 1.80
C LEU A 82 11.47 -29.62 1.80
N MET A 83 12.70 -29.30 1.40
CA MET A 83 13.17 -27.92 1.29
C MET A 83 12.38 -27.16 0.23
N GLU A 84 12.10 -27.79 -0.91
CA GLU A 84 11.30 -27.16 -1.96
C GLU A 84 9.85 -26.93 -1.50
N ALA A 85 9.24 -27.89 -0.82
CA ALA A 85 7.90 -27.72 -0.22
C ALA A 85 7.88 -26.56 0.79
N ARG A 86 8.85 -26.52 1.71
CA ARG A 86 8.97 -25.42 2.70
C ARG A 86 9.22 -24.06 2.06
N ARG A 87 9.98 -24.01 0.96
CA ARG A 87 10.22 -22.76 0.21
C ARG A 87 8.93 -22.23 -0.40
N ARG A 88 8.12 -23.09 -1.02
CA ARG A 88 6.81 -22.72 -1.57
C ARG A 88 5.88 -22.19 -0.50
N ASP A 89 5.78 -22.87 0.64
CA ASP A 89 4.94 -22.42 1.77
C ASP A 89 5.36 -21.04 2.27
N ARG A 90 6.67 -20.79 2.43
CA ARG A 90 7.19 -19.49 2.87
C ARG A 90 6.90 -18.38 1.85
N GLN A 91 7.05 -18.66 0.57
CA GLN A 91 6.76 -17.71 -0.50
C GLN A 91 5.26 -17.38 -0.54
N ALA A 92 4.40 -18.39 -0.49
CA ALA A 92 2.95 -18.20 -0.43
C ALA A 92 2.55 -17.36 0.79
N ALA A 93 3.09 -17.67 1.97
CA ALA A 93 2.83 -16.91 3.19
C ALA A 93 3.32 -15.45 3.09
N ALA A 94 4.46 -15.19 2.44
CA ALA A 94 4.99 -13.84 2.26
C ALA A 94 4.08 -13.00 1.34
N VAL A 95 3.59 -13.58 0.24
CA VAL A 95 2.65 -12.91 -0.66
C VAL A 95 1.34 -12.57 0.05
N ILE A 96 0.79 -13.52 0.82
CA ILE A 96 -0.44 -13.29 1.60
C ILE A 96 -0.24 -12.15 2.61
N ARG A 97 0.89 -12.14 3.34
CA ARG A 97 1.20 -11.07 4.31
C ARG A 97 1.27 -9.70 3.64
N ALA A 98 1.98 -9.58 2.52
CA ALA A 98 2.09 -8.33 1.79
C ALA A 98 0.72 -7.83 1.28
N GLN A 99 -0.15 -8.74 0.83
CA GLN A 99 -1.51 -8.41 0.43
C GLN A 99 -2.36 -7.92 1.62
N VAL A 100 -2.27 -8.61 2.77
CA VAL A 100 -3.00 -8.21 3.99
C VAL A 100 -2.56 -6.84 4.48
N GLU A 101 -1.26 -6.53 4.46
CA GLU A 101 -0.73 -5.20 4.80
C GLU A 101 -1.24 -4.12 3.84
N THR A 102 -1.28 -4.42 2.55
CA THR A 102 -1.79 -3.48 1.53
C THR A 102 -3.27 -3.20 1.74
N ILE A 103 -4.07 -4.25 1.99
CA ILE A 103 -5.51 -4.14 2.25
C ILE A 103 -5.77 -3.37 3.54
N SER A 104 -5.02 -3.65 4.61
CA SER A 104 -5.21 -2.98 5.90
C SER A 104 -4.90 -1.49 5.82
N ALA A 105 -3.82 -1.11 5.11
CA ALA A 105 -3.47 0.28 4.87
C ALA A 105 -4.53 1.01 4.02
N ALA A 106 -5.04 0.37 2.97
CA ALA A 106 -6.11 0.92 2.14
C ALA A 106 -7.40 1.12 2.95
N ARG A 107 -7.78 0.13 3.75
CA ARG A 107 -8.96 0.20 4.64
C ARG A 107 -8.83 1.34 5.66
N ALA A 108 -7.66 1.53 6.27
CA ALA A 108 -7.44 2.62 7.21
C ALA A 108 -7.61 4.00 6.55
N ARG A 109 -7.12 4.16 5.31
CA ARG A 109 -7.31 5.39 4.52
C ARG A 109 -8.78 5.62 4.17
N LEU A 110 -9.51 4.57 3.79
CA LEU A 110 -10.94 4.66 3.52
C LEU A 110 -11.73 5.09 4.74
N VAL A 111 -11.51 4.46 5.91
CA VAL A 111 -12.17 4.85 7.16
C VAL A 111 -11.91 6.32 7.52
N GLN A 112 -10.67 6.79 7.35
CA GLN A 112 -10.35 8.19 7.58
C GLN A 112 -11.06 9.12 6.59
N SER A 113 -11.13 8.73 5.32
CA SER A 113 -11.85 9.47 4.28
C SER A 113 -13.35 9.54 4.55
N GLU A 114 -13.97 8.44 4.96
CA GLU A 114 -15.39 8.37 5.34
C GLU A 114 -15.68 9.27 6.54
N LYS A 115 -14.82 9.23 7.57
CA LYS A 115 -14.94 10.09 8.74
C LYS A 115 -14.88 11.58 8.37
N LEU A 116 -13.93 11.97 7.52
CA LEU A 116 -13.80 13.36 7.05
C LEU A 116 -15.00 13.78 6.20
N ALA A 117 -15.48 12.91 5.32
CA ALA A 117 -16.68 13.18 4.51
C ALA A 117 -17.92 13.39 5.38
N ALA A 118 -18.14 12.52 6.37
CA ALA A 118 -19.23 12.66 7.33
C ALA A 118 -19.11 13.96 8.14
N LEU A 119 -17.91 14.30 8.61
CA LEU A 119 -17.64 15.58 9.28
C LEU A 119 -17.93 16.77 8.36
N GLY A 120 -17.56 16.70 7.09
CA GLY A 120 -17.83 17.76 6.11
C GLY A 120 -19.32 17.96 5.84
N GLN A 121 -20.09 16.86 5.74
CA GLN A 121 -21.54 16.91 5.62
C GLN A 121 -22.20 17.54 6.84
N LEU A 122 -21.83 17.08 8.04
CA LEU A 122 -22.36 17.64 9.30
C LEU A 122 -21.96 19.11 9.48
N ALA A 123 -20.70 19.45 9.22
CA ALA A 123 -20.23 20.82 9.31
C ALA A 123 -20.98 21.73 8.34
N THR A 124 -21.28 21.26 7.11
CA THR A 124 -22.06 22.02 6.13
C THR A 124 -23.47 22.30 6.65
N ALA A 125 -24.15 21.29 7.20
CA ALA A 125 -25.47 21.45 7.80
C ALA A 125 -25.44 22.46 8.95
N ILE A 126 -24.52 22.29 9.91
CA ILE A 126 -24.35 23.20 11.04
C ILE A 126 -24.01 24.62 10.58
N ALA A 127 -23.14 24.77 9.58
CA ALA A 127 -22.77 26.08 9.06
C ALA A 127 -23.96 26.83 8.48
N HIS A 128 -24.85 26.14 7.77
CA HIS A 128 -26.10 26.73 7.31
C HIS A 128 -27.00 27.12 8.48
N GLU A 129 -27.16 26.24 9.48
CA GLU A 129 -27.99 26.52 10.65
C GLU A 129 -27.45 27.64 11.54
N VAL A 130 -26.13 27.85 11.61
CA VAL A 130 -25.49 28.93 12.38
C VAL A 130 -25.44 30.24 11.59
N ARG A 131 -25.24 30.20 10.27
CA ARG A 131 -25.31 31.42 9.44
C ARG A 131 -26.67 32.10 9.54
N ASN A 132 -27.75 31.32 9.69
CA ASN A 132 -29.10 31.86 9.79
C ASN A 132 -29.30 32.81 10.99
N PRO A 133 -29.09 32.40 12.26
CA PRO A 133 -29.22 33.30 13.40
C PRO A 133 -28.18 34.42 13.37
N LEU A 134 -26.96 34.18 12.87
CA LEU A 134 -25.97 35.25 12.70
C LEU A 134 -26.44 36.34 11.73
N ALA A 135 -27.12 35.97 10.64
CA ALA A 135 -27.71 36.92 9.71
C ALA A 135 -28.83 37.74 10.38
N VAL A 136 -29.67 37.10 11.20
CA VAL A 136 -30.72 37.78 11.96
C VAL A 136 -30.12 38.77 12.96
N ILE A 137 -29.11 38.36 13.73
CA ILE A 137 -28.42 39.22 14.71
C ILE A 137 -27.74 40.40 14.00
N ARG A 138 -27.10 40.15 12.85
CA ARG A 138 -26.51 41.22 12.02
C ARG A 138 -27.57 42.22 11.59
N SER A 139 -28.70 41.75 11.06
CA SER A 139 -29.78 42.63 10.62
C SER A 139 -30.33 43.46 11.77
N ALA A 140 -30.47 42.88 12.97
CA ALA A 140 -30.92 43.60 14.15
C ALA A 140 -29.89 44.65 14.61
N ALA A 141 -28.61 44.32 14.62
CA ALA A 141 -27.53 45.26 14.97
C ALA A 141 -27.43 46.42 13.96
N GLN A 142 -27.58 46.14 12.67
CA GLN A 142 -27.63 47.15 11.62
C GLN A 142 -28.85 48.07 11.79
N GLY A 143 -30.05 47.50 11.97
CA GLY A 143 -31.26 48.30 12.19
C GLY A 143 -31.20 49.15 13.47
N LEU A 144 -30.58 48.64 14.54
CA LEU A 144 -30.36 49.40 15.76
C LEU A 144 -29.36 50.54 15.55
N SER A 145 -28.29 50.30 14.78
CA SER A 145 -27.32 51.32 14.40
C SER A 145 -27.94 52.42 13.52
N GLU A 146 -28.86 52.07 12.62
CA GLU A 146 -29.58 53.02 11.76
C GLU A 146 -30.62 53.83 12.55
N SER A 147 -31.24 53.23 13.57
CA SER A 147 -32.27 53.87 14.41
C SER A 147 -31.70 54.67 15.60
N ALA A 148 -30.39 54.58 15.85
CA ALA A 148 -29.73 55.25 16.96
C ALA A 148 -29.79 56.78 16.80
N ALA A 149 -29.95 57.49 17.92
CA ALA A 149 -30.00 58.95 17.92
C ALA A 149 -28.69 59.54 17.36
N PRO A 150 -28.74 60.65 16.59
CA PRO A 150 -27.53 61.31 16.12
C PRO A 150 -26.63 61.71 17.30
N GLY A 151 -25.41 61.17 17.34
CA GLY A 151 -24.44 61.43 18.41
C GLY A 151 -24.37 60.36 19.51
N ASP A 152 -25.18 59.31 19.46
CA ASP A 152 -25.05 58.14 20.34
C ASP A 152 -23.85 57.27 19.92
N ALA A 153 -22.66 57.74 20.30
CA ALA A 153 -21.40 57.08 20.00
C ALA A 153 -21.25 55.72 20.70
N GLU A 154 -22.04 55.42 21.74
CA GLU A 154 -21.97 54.16 22.46
C GLU A 154 -22.79 53.08 21.74
N ALA A 155 -24.01 53.41 21.30
CA ALA A 155 -24.83 52.52 20.47
C ALA A 155 -24.12 52.16 19.15
N GLN A 156 -23.51 53.13 18.46
CA GLN A 156 -22.76 52.88 17.23
C GLN A 156 -21.53 51.97 17.46
N ARG A 157 -20.79 52.19 18.55
CA ARG A 157 -19.65 51.34 18.93
C ARG A 157 -20.09 49.90 19.21
N ALA A 158 -21.18 49.73 19.97
CA ALA A 158 -21.72 48.42 20.28
C ALA A 158 -22.18 47.66 19.02
N CYS A 159 -22.93 48.31 18.12
CA CYS A 159 -23.40 47.68 16.88
C CYS A 159 -22.25 47.32 15.93
N THR A 160 -21.24 48.19 15.84
CA THR A 160 -20.02 47.91 15.07
C THR A 160 -19.27 46.70 15.62
N PHE A 161 -19.13 46.61 16.95
CA PHE A 161 -18.49 45.48 17.61
C PHE A 161 -19.24 44.17 17.35
N ILE A 162 -20.57 44.15 17.51
CA ILE A 162 -21.40 42.96 17.24
C ILE A 162 -21.22 42.51 15.79
N THR A 163 -21.27 43.43 14.83
CA THR A 163 -21.13 43.10 13.40
C THR A 163 -19.76 42.49 13.10
N ALA A 164 -18.70 43.07 13.66
CA ALA A 164 -17.33 42.55 13.51
C ALA A 164 -17.17 41.13 14.09
N GLU A 165 -17.79 40.82 15.24
CA GLU A 165 -17.71 39.48 15.82
C GLU A 165 -18.50 38.45 14.98
N ILE A 166 -19.61 38.86 14.36
CA ILE A 166 -20.35 38.02 13.40
C ILE A 166 -19.49 37.70 12.16
N ASP A 167 -18.77 38.68 11.62
CA ASP A 167 -17.82 38.46 10.51
C ASP A 167 -16.72 37.47 10.90
N ARG A 168 -16.16 37.65 12.10
CA ARG A 168 -15.13 36.74 12.64
C ARG A 168 -15.65 35.32 12.78
N LEU A 169 -16.84 35.12 13.36
CA LEU A 169 -17.48 33.81 13.46
C LEU A 169 -17.75 33.17 12.08
N SER A 170 -18.20 33.98 11.13
CA SER A 170 -18.44 33.51 9.75
C SER A 170 -17.15 33.02 9.07
N ASN A 171 -16.02 33.66 9.35
CA ASN A 171 -14.71 33.22 8.87
C ASN A 171 -14.26 31.91 9.54
N VAL A 172 -14.47 31.76 10.85
CA VAL A 172 -14.16 30.51 11.58
C VAL A 172 -14.95 29.33 11.01
N ILE A 173 -16.25 29.52 10.77
CA ILE A 173 -17.12 28.49 10.16
C ILE A 173 -16.62 28.12 8.77
N SER A 174 -16.24 29.11 7.96
CA SER A 174 -15.76 28.89 6.59
C SER A 174 -14.43 28.12 6.57
N SER A 175 -13.51 28.40 7.50
CA SER A 175 -12.26 27.66 7.66
C SER A 175 -12.48 26.21 8.11
N LEU A 176 -13.43 25.97 9.03
CA LEU A 176 -13.79 24.63 9.47
C LEU A 176 -14.34 23.77 8.31
N LEU A 177 -15.21 24.37 7.47
CA LEU A 177 -15.75 23.71 6.28
C LEU A 177 -14.68 23.37 5.24
N ALA A 178 -13.71 24.28 5.03
CA ALA A 178 -12.62 24.06 4.10
C ALA A 178 -11.73 22.88 4.51
N PHE A 179 -11.53 22.68 5.82
CA PHE A 179 -10.76 21.55 6.34
C PHE A 179 -11.46 20.19 6.15
N ALA A 180 -12.77 20.16 6.31
CA ALA A 180 -13.54 18.91 6.27
C ALA A 180 -13.94 18.45 4.86
N ARG A 181 -13.68 19.26 3.82
CA ARG A 181 -14.04 18.93 2.44
C ARG A 181 -12.86 18.26 1.70
N PRO A 182 -13.03 17.04 1.14
CA PRO A 182 -11.99 16.45 0.31
C PRO A 182 -11.70 17.34 -0.90
N PRO A 183 -10.42 17.55 -1.29
CA PRO A 183 -10.09 18.33 -2.46
C PRO A 183 -10.70 17.69 -3.71
N GLN A 184 -11.70 18.33 -4.29
CA GLN A 184 -12.19 17.98 -5.62
C GLN A 184 -11.14 18.46 -6.62
N LEU A 185 -10.24 17.55 -7.00
CA LEU A 185 -9.25 17.81 -8.03
C LEU A 185 -9.98 17.91 -9.38
N ALA A 186 -10.02 19.11 -9.94
CA ALA A 186 -10.44 19.36 -11.32
C ALA A 186 -9.18 19.57 -12.18
N PRO A 187 -8.50 18.50 -12.64
CA PRO A 187 -7.30 18.63 -13.45
C PRO A 187 -7.64 19.38 -14.74
N ARG A 188 -6.87 20.43 -15.00
CA ARG A 188 -6.93 21.21 -16.25
C ARG A 188 -5.52 21.36 -16.79
N ALA A 189 -5.39 21.41 -18.12
CA ALA A 189 -4.12 21.78 -18.73
C ALA A 189 -3.79 23.23 -18.36
N VAL A 190 -2.63 23.46 -17.75
CA VAL A 190 -2.13 24.80 -17.40
C VAL A 190 -0.71 24.93 -17.97
N PRO A 191 -0.39 26.03 -18.69
CA PRO A 191 0.98 26.28 -19.12
C PRO A 191 1.91 26.35 -17.91
N VAL A 192 3.02 25.62 -17.96
CA VAL A 192 3.99 25.55 -16.85
C VAL A 192 4.53 26.94 -16.48
N ALA A 193 4.74 27.82 -17.46
CA ALA A 193 5.16 29.21 -17.22
C ALA A 193 4.19 29.98 -16.31
N ALA A 194 2.88 29.78 -16.47
CA ALA A 194 1.85 30.45 -15.67
C ALA A 194 1.79 29.97 -14.21
N LEU A 195 2.41 28.83 -13.88
CA LEU A 195 2.54 28.35 -12.50
C LEU A 195 3.68 29.07 -11.76
N PHE A 196 4.77 29.41 -12.45
CA PHE A 196 5.90 30.12 -11.85
C PHE A 196 5.56 31.58 -11.52
N ASP A 197 4.81 32.26 -12.38
CA ASP A 197 4.37 33.65 -12.14
C ASP A 197 3.47 33.79 -10.90
N ARG A 198 2.73 32.74 -10.54
CA ARG A 198 1.85 32.73 -9.35
C ARG A 198 2.59 32.38 -8.05
N ALA A 199 3.79 31.81 -8.13
CA ALA A 199 4.57 31.39 -6.96
C ALA A 199 5.61 32.44 -6.52
N LEU A 200 5.84 33.46 -7.35
CA LEU A 200 6.77 34.57 -7.09
C LEU A 200 6.08 35.86 -6.60
N LEU A 201 4.78 35.79 -6.29
CA LEU A 201 3.98 36.84 -5.63
C LEU A 201 3.59 36.36 -4.23
#